data_AF-A0A1M7KJZ8-F1
#
_entry.id   AF-A0A1M7KJZ8-F1
#
_cell.length_a   1.000
_cell.length_b   1.000
_cell.length_c   1.000
_cell.angle_alpha   90.00
_cell.angle_beta   90.00
_cell.angle_gamma   90.00
#
_symmetry.space_group_name_H-M   'P 1'
#
loop_
_entity.id
_entity.type
_entity.pdbx_description
1 polymer ?
#
loop_
_entity_poly.entity_id
_entity_poly.type
_entity_poly.pdbx_seq_one_letter_code
_entity_poly.pdbx_strand_id
1 'polypeptide(L)'
;MGQGMARGGRSKRMSGGQVGEGGFTLIELMVCVVIVAVLATLAYPRYTQHLAGARVVEARSRLIAMAAGLERCYSRYLRYDASPCQLPAEHDELEGYRLAREVAESRYLLTAEALDRGMVPSGCETLRLDQTGKRVPDECW
;
A
#
# COMPACT_ATOMS: atom_id res chain seq x y z
N MET A 1 -17.63 66.44 -72.39
CA MET A 1 -17.89 66.81 -70.98
C MET A 1 -18.86 65.80 -70.37
N GLY A 2 -18.59 65.30 -69.15
CA GLY A 2 -19.49 64.44 -68.33
C GLY A 2 -19.02 62.98 -68.23
N GLN A 3 -18.09 62.62 -67.34
CA GLN A 3 -18.25 62.28 -65.91
C GLN A 3 -19.17 61.09 -65.59
N GLY A 4 -18.61 60.12 -64.86
CA GLY A 4 -19.29 59.00 -64.21
C GLY A 4 -18.84 57.66 -64.77
N MET A 5 -18.46 56.63 -64.02
CA MET A 5 -18.63 56.35 -62.60
C MET A 5 -17.63 55.27 -62.19
N ALA A 6 -17.12 55.41 -60.98
CA ALA A 6 -16.25 54.49 -60.28
C ALA A 6 -16.91 53.12 -60.05
N ARG A 7 -16.12 52.04 -60.12
CA ARG A 7 -16.39 50.80 -59.36
C ARG A 7 -15.08 50.23 -58.83
N GLY A 8 -14.70 50.70 -57.64
CA GLY A 8 -13.64 50.08 -56.83
C GLY A 8 -14.05 48.67 -56.43
N GLY A 9 -13.23 47.70 -56.80
CA GLY A 9 -13.34 46.30 -56.38
C GLY A 9 -13.15 46.18 -54.87
N ARG A 10 -14.19 45.72 -54.18
CA ARG A 10 -14.23 45.62 -52.72
C ARG A 10 -13.45 44.36 -52.30
N SER A 11 -12.23 44.55 -51.80
CA SER A 11 -11.42 43.48 -51.22
C SER A 11 -12.09 42.92 -49.97
N LYS A 12 -12.59 41.68 -50.06
CA LYS A 12 -13.22 40.94 -48.97
C LYS A 12 -12.10 40.34 -48.10
N ARG A 13 -11.69 41.07 -47.06
CA ARG A 13 -10.79 40.54 -46.02
C ARG A 13 -11.48 39.37 -45.33
N MET A 14 -10.93 38.17 -45.49
CA MET A 14 -11.29 37.00 -44.70
C MET A 14 -10.80 37.25 -43.27
N SER A 15 -11.72 37.59 -42.37
CA SER A 15 -11.45 37.65 -40.94
C SER A 15 -11.30 36.21 -40.44
N GLY A 16 -10.05 35.78 -40.27
CA GLY A 16 -9.73 34.59 -39.49
C GLY A 16 -10.19 34.85 -38.06
N GLY A 17 -11.21 34.12 -37.62
CA GLY A 17 -11.63 34.11 -36.22
C GLY A 17 -10.46 33.64 -35.37
N GLN A 18 -9.94 34.54 -34.52
CA GLN A 18 -8.99 34.17 -33.48
C GLN A 18 -9.70 33.21 -32.53
N VAL A 19 -9.40 31.92 -32.61
CA VAL A 19 -9.69 30.98 -31.53
C VAL A 19 -8.71 31.35 -30.42
N GLY A 20 -9.17 32.17 -29.46
CA GLY A 20 -8.36 32.52 -28.31
C GLY A 20 -8.00 31.26 -27.53
N GLU A 21 -6.71 31.05 -27.30
CA GLU A 21 -6.23 30.06 -26.34
C GLU A 21 -6.73 30.48 -24.95
N GLY A 22 -7.70 29.73 -24.42
CA GLY A 22 -8.31 30.01 -23.12
C GLY A 22 -7.36 29.69 -21.98
N GLY A 23 -7.10 30.66 -21.11
CA GLY A 23 -6.37 30.47 -19.86
C GLY A 23 -7.29 30.02 -18.71
N PHE A 24 -6.74 29.24 -17.77
CA PHE A 24 -7.41 28.87 -16.52
C PHE A 24 -7.63 30.10 -15.63
N THR A 25 -8.82 30.24 -15.05
CA THR A 25 -9.10 31.32 -14.09
C THR A 25 -8.63 30.94 -12.69
N LEU A 26 -8.29 31.94 -11.87
CA LEU A 26 -7.89 31.72 -10.47
C LEU A 26 -9.03 31.10 -9.64
N ILE A 27 -10.27 31.47 -9.95
CA ILE A 27 -11.44 30.90 -9.29
C ILE A 27 -11.64 29.41 -9.62
N GLU A 28 -11.35 29.01 -10.87
CA GLU A 28 -11.42 27.60 -11.29
C GLU A 28 -10.41 26.74 -10.53
N LEU A 29 -9.19 27.25 -10.35
CA LEU A 29 -8.18 26.57 -9.54
C LEU A 29 -8.58 26.49 -8.07
N MET A 30 -9.19 27.54 -7.50
CA MET A 30 -9.68 27.49 -6.12
C MET A 30 -10.77 26.43 -5.94
N VAL A 31 -11.70 26.31 -6.88
CA VAL A 31 -12.74 25.26 -6.84
C VAL A 31 -12.11 23.87 -6.94
N CYS A 32 -11.13 23.66 -7.84
CA CYS A 32 -10.40 22.39 -7.95
C CYS A 32 -9.71 21.99 -6.63
N VAL A 33 -9.02 22.93 -5.96
CA VAL A 33 -8.35 22.67 -4.68
C VAL A 33 -9.37 22.29 -3.60
N VAL A 34 -10.52 22.97 -3.55
CA VAL A 34 -11.59 22.64 -2.60
C VAL A 34 -12.11 21.22 -2.82
N ILE A 35 -12.33 20.81 -4.07
CA ILE A 35 -12.78 19.44 -4.38
C ILE A 35 -11.73 18.41 -3.95
N VAL A 36 -10.46 18.63 -4.28
CA VAL A 36 -9.36 17.72 -3.89
C VAL A 36 -9.24 17.63 -2.38
N ALA A 37 -9.37 18.73 -1.65
CA ALA A 37 -9.33 18.73 -0.19
C ALA A 37 -10.43 17.84 0.42
N VAL A 38 -11.67 17.94 -0.08
CA VAL A 38 -12.78 17.08 0.36
C VAL A 38 -12.48 15.61 0.06
N LEU A 39 -12.03 15.29 -1.15
CA LEU A 39 -11.72 13.91 -1.53
C LEU A 39 -10.57 13.31 -0.70
N ALA A 40 -9.53 14.10 -0.42
CA ALA A 40 -8.37 13.66 0.35
C ALA A 40 -8.77 13.19 1.76
N THR A 41 -9.71 13.87 2.42
CA THR A 41 -10.18 13.48 3.77
C THR A 41 -10.84 12.10 3.80
N LEU A 42 -11.47 11.66 2.71
CA LEU A 42 -12.11 10.35 2.60
C LEU A 42 -11.16 9.27 2.07
N ALA A 43 -10.33 9.64 1.10
CA ALA A 43 -9.45 8.70 0.41
C ALA A 43 -8.26 8.28 1.29
N TYR A 44 -7.66 9.23 2.02
CA TYR A 44 -6.47 8.99 2.82
C TYR A 44 -6.63 7.94 3.93
N PRO A 45 -7.64 8.01 4.83
CA PRO A 45 -7.82 7.00 5.87
C PRO A 45 -8.13 5.61 5.29
N ARG A 46 -8.84 5.54 4.15
CA ARG A 46 -9.14 4.26 3.50
C ARG A 46 -7.88 3.59 2.95
N TYR A 47 -7.00 4.36 2.33
CA TYR A 47 -5.75 3.84 1.79
C TYR A 47 -4.81 3.34 2.91
N THR A 48 -4.68 4.11 3.99
CA THR A 48 -3.84 3.71 5.14
C THR A 48 -4.36 2.46 5.83
N GLN A 49 -5.68 2.30 5.97
CA GLN A 49 -6.29 1.06 6.46
C GLN A 49 -6.02 -0.15 5.56
N HIS A 50 -6.05 0.05 4.23
CA HIS A 50 -5.73 -1.02 3.29
C HIS A 50 -4.28 -1.49 3.43
N LEU A 51 -3.33 -0.54 3.53
CA LEU A 51 -1.92 -0.86 3.78
C LEU A 51 -1.73 -1.59 5.12
N ALA A 52 -2.39 -1.12 6.19
CA ALA A 52 -2.34 -1.78 7.49
C ALA A 52 -2.79 -3.24 7.41
N GLY A 53 -3.90 -3.53 6.71
CA GLY A 53 -4.36 -4.89 6.49
C GLY A 53 -3.39 -5.74 5.66
N ALA A 54 -2.79 -5.16 4.61
CA ALA A 54 -1.82 -5.85 3.77
C ALA A 54 -0.59 -6.32 4.57
N ARG A 55 -0.10 -5.49 5.50
CA ARG A 55 1.04 -5.82 6.37
C ARG A 55 0.75 -6.99 7.29
N VAL A 56 -0.46 -7.07 7.83
CA VAL A 56 -0.90 -8.22 8.63
C VAL A 56 -0.89 -9.50 7.79
N VAL A 57 -1.42 -9.43 6.56
CA VAL A 57 -1.44 -10.58 5.64
C VAL A 57 -0.01 -11.03 5.29
N GLU A 58 0.88 -10.09 5.04
CA GLU A 58 2.30 -10.38 4.78
C GLU A 58 2.94 -11.08 5.99
N ALA A 59 2.77 -10.52 7.20
CA ALA A 59 3.29 -11.13 8.42
C ALA A 59 2.75 -12.55 8.65
N ARG A 60 1.44 -12.77 8.48
CA ARG A 60 0.84 -14.12 8.54
C ARG A 60 1.50 -15.08 7.56
N SER A 61 1.68 -14.65 6.31
CA SER A 61 2.29 -15.48 5.27
C SER A 61 3.70 -15.91 5.63
N ARG A 62 4.49 -15.01 6.24
CA ARG A 62 5.86 -15.28 6.67
C ARG A 62 5.89 -16.22 7.87
N LEU A 63 5.03 -16.02 8.87
CA LEU A 63 4.91 -16.94 10.01
C LEU A 63 4.53 -18.35 9.55
N ILE A 64 3.59 -18.49 8.61
CA ILE A 64 3.19 -19.79 8.04
C ILE A 64 4.35 -20.43 7.26
N ALA A 65 5.09 -19.65 6.48
CA ALA A 65 6.24 -20.16 5.73
C ALA A 65 7.36 -20.67 6.67
N MET A 66 7.62 -19.94 7.76
CA MET A 66 8.56 -20.35 8.81
C MET A 66 8.10 -21.63 9.51
N ALA A 67 6.82 -21.70 9.92
CA ALA A 67 6.23 -22.89 10.53
C ALA A 67 6.37 -24.11 9.61
N ALA A 68 6.04 -23.97 8.32
CA ALA A 68 6.22 -25.05 7.34
C ALA A 68 7.69 -25.49 7.20
N GLY A 69 8.65 -24.58 7.34
CA GLY A 69 10.07 -24.90 7.40
C GLY A 69 10.43 -25.75 8.63
N LEU A 70 9.92 -25.35 9.80
CA LEU A 70 10.11 -26.06 11.05
C LEU A 70 9.47 -27.46 11.01
N GLU A 71 8.27 -27.61 10.47
CA GLU A 71 7.62 -28.93 10.35
C GLU A 71 8.38 -29.89 9.43
N ARG A 72 8.94 -29.39 8.32
CA ARG A 72 9.82 -30.21 7.45
C ARG A 72 11.06 -30.68 8.21
N CYS A 73 11.56 -29.83 9.09
CA CYS A 73 12.71 -30.12 9.93
C CYS A 73 12.43 -31.18 10.99
N TYR A 74 11.31 -31.04 11.70
CA TYR A 74 10.85 -32.04 12.65
C TYR A 74 10.61 -33.39 11.97
N SER A 75 10.02 -33.40 10.77
CA SER A 75 9.78 -34.62 10.00
C SER A 75 11.08 -35.36 9.62
N ARG A 76 12.20 -34.65 9.50
CA ARG A 76 13.50 -35.22 9.09
C ARG A 76 14.39 -35.60 10.28
N TYR A 77 14.41 -34.77 11.32
CA TYR A 77 15.36 -34.89 12.42
C TYR A 77 14.71 -35.17 13.77
N LEU A 78 13.37 -35.23 13.84
CA LEU A 78 12.57 -35.37 15.05
C LEU A 78 12.80 -34.25 16.08
N ARG A 79 13.34 -33.11 15.62
CA ARG A 79 13.53 -31.90 16.42
C ARG A 79 13.53 -30.64 15.57
N TYR A 80 13.06 -29.54 16.13
CA TYR A 80 12.99 -28.24 15.43
C TYR A 80 14.31 -27.47 15.44
N ASP A 81 15.16 -27.68 16.44
CA ASP A 81 16.43 -26.97 16.67
C ASP A 81 17.66 -27.67 16.06
N ALA A 82 17.45 -28.61 15.12
CA ALA A 82 18.56 -29.26 14.43
C ALA A 82 19.42 -28.23 13.67
N SER A 83 20.74 -28.40 13.65
CA SER A 83 21.66 -27.48 12.95
C SER A 83 21.33 -27.23 11.46
N PRO A 84 20.89 -28.23 10.66
CA PRO A 84 20.43 -28.00 9.28
C PRO A 84 19.11 -27.24 9.16
N CYS A 85 18.44 -26.98 10.28
CA CYS A 85 17.11 -26.40 10.39
C CYS A 85 17.11 -24.94 10.82
N GLN A 86 18.29 -24.32 10.90
CA GLN A 86 18.40 -22.88 11.06
C GLN A 86 17.65 -22.17 9.92
N LEU A 87 16.51 -21.58 10.25
CA LEU A 87 15.86 -20.59 9.41
C LEU A 87 16.82 -19.37 9.26
N PRO A 88 16.84 -18.68 8.10
CA PRO A 88 17.68 -17.49 7.90
C PRO A 88 17.45 -16.45 9.01
N ALA A 89 18.49 -15.74 9.45
CA ALA A 89 18.50 -14.99 10.71
C ALA A 89 17.40 -13.90 10.87
N GLU A 90 17.12 -13.59 12.14
CA GLU A 90 16.01 -12.88 12.80
C GLU A 90 15.62 -11.46 12.34
N HIS A 91 16.13 -10.95 11.23
CA HIS A 91 15.82 -9.59 10.78
C HIS A 91 15.18 -9.58 9.40
N ASP A 92 14.12 -10.37 9.24
CA ASP A 92 13.16 -10.09 8.18
C ASP A 92 12.24 -9.00 8.75
N GLU A 93 12.73 -7.76 8.75
CA GLU A 93 11.87 -6.60 9.00
C GLU A 93 10.98 -6.45 7.77
N LEU A 94 9.73 -6.86 7.93
CA LEU A 94 8.69 -6.59 6.96
C LEU A 94 8.29 -5.13 7.07
N GLU A 95 7.58 -4.60 6.07
CA GLU A 95 6.96 -3.30 6.24
C GLU A 95 5.93 -3.36 7.37
N GLY A 96 6.28 -2.83 8.54
CA GLY A 96 5.41 -2.72 9.71
C GLY A 96 5.50 -3.84 10.75
N TYR A 97 6.21 -4.95 10.51
CA TYR A 97 6.42 -6.02 11.50
C TYR A 97 7.87 -6.46 11.59
N ARG A 98 8.33 -6.76 12.81
CA ARG A 98 9.55 -7.50 13.11
C ARG A 98 9.20 -8.94 13.45
N LEU A 99 9.87 -9.89 12.82
CA LEU A 99 9.68 -11.31 13.11
C LEU A 99 10.68 -11.79 14.16
N ALA A 100 10.21 -12.55 15.15
CA ALA A 100 11.02 -13.21 16.17
C ALA A 100 10.67 -14.70 16.22
N ARG A 101 11.63 -15.52 16.67
CA ARG A 101 11.44 -16.96 16.82
C ARG A 101 12.07 -17.47 18.10
N GLU A 102 11.35 -18.33 18.79
CA GLU A 102 11.88 -19.15 19.88
C GLU A 102 11.74 -20.60 19.46
N VAL A 103 12.86 -21.30 19.28
CA VAL A 103 12.87 -22.70 18.83
C VAL A 103 13.56 -23.56 19.89
N ALA A 104 12.93 -24.66 20.26
CA ALA A 104 13.46 -25.70 21.12
C ALA A 104 13.26 -27.08 20.46
N GLU A 105 13.75 -28.14 21.09
CA GLU A 105 13.72 -29.50 20.51
C GLU A 105 12.33 -29.91 19.95
N SER A 106 11.27 -29.74 20.73
CA SER A 106 9.91 -30.22 20.37
C SER A 106 8.84 -29.14 20.35
N ARG A 107 9.22 -27.87 20.44
CA ARG A 107 8.28 -26.73 20.41
C ARG A 107 8.89 -25.52 19.73
N TYR A 108 8.03 -24.67 19.19
CA TYR A 108 8.44 -23.35 18.73
C TYR A 108 7.35 -22.31 18.99
N LEU A 109 7.79 -21.07 19.03
CA LEU A 109 6.91 -19.91 19.02
C LEU A 109 7.45 -18.93 17.98
N LEU A 110 6.59 -18.60 17.02
CA LEU A 110 6.85 -17.58 16.02
C LEU A 110 6.03 -16.34 16.38
N THR A 111 6.68 -15.18 16.38
CA THR A 111 6.04 -13.92 16.75
C THR A 111 6.30 -12.89 15.66
N ALA A 112 5.28 -12.11 15.30
CA ALA A 112 5.44 -10.87 14.53
C ALA A 112 4.98 -9.70 15.40
N GLU A 113 5.90 -8.77 15.69
CA GLU A 113 5.64 -7.59 16.52
C GLU A 113 5.62 -6.34 15.65
N ALA A 114 4.60 -5.50 15.80
CA ALA A 114 4.46 -4.29 15.00
C ALA A 114 5.59 -3.29 15.31
N LEU A 115 6.21 -2.75 14.26
CA LEU A 115 7.23 -1.71 14.35
C LEU A 115 6.64 -0.36 14.78
N ASP A 116 5.44 -0.05 14.29
CA ASP A 116 4.65 1.12 14.65
C ASP A 116 3.18 0.71 14.77
N ARG A 117 2.54 1.04 15.89
CA ARG A 117 1.13 0.73 16.15
C ARG A 117 0.18 1.45 15.18
N GLY A 118 0.56 2.63 14.67
CA GLY A 118 -0.23 3.37 13.69
C GLY A 118 -0.17 2.78 12.28
N MET A 119 0.74 1.83 12.04
CA MET A 119 0.95 1.20 10.75
C MET A 119 0.19 -0.11 10.56
N VAL A 120 -0.46 -0.62 11.61
CA VAL A 120 -1.17 -1.91 11.63
C VAL A 120 -2.58 -1.73 12.20
N PRO A 121 -3.53 -2.64 11.94
CA PRO A 121 -4.84 -2.60 12.57
C PRO A 121 -4.72 -2.78 14.08
N SER A 122 -5.56 -2.06 14.83
CA SER A 122 -5.62 -2.17 16.29
C SER A 122 -5.96 -3.61 16.72
N GLY A 123 -5.27 -4.13 17.73
CA GLY A 123 -5.40 -5.51 18.18
C GLY A 123 -4.50 -6.50 17.45
N CYS A 124 -3.93 -6.12 16.29
CA CYS A 124 -3.02 -6.96 15.53
C CYS A 124 -1.54 -6.63 15.76
N GLU A 125 -1.18 -5.93 16.85
CA GLU A 125 0.20 -5.48 17.10
C GLU A 125 1.15 -6.65 17.37
N THR A 126 0.64 -7.82 17.76
CA THR A 126 1.44 -9.02 18.01
C THR A 126 0.72 -10.25 17.47
N LEU A 127 1.26 -10.84 16.42
CA LEU A 127 0.78 -12.11 15.85
C LEU A 127 1.65 -13.25 16.38
N ARG A 128 1.03 -14.34 16.82
CA ARG A 128 1.74 -15.52 17.32
C ARG A 128 1.25 -16.80 16.65
N LEU A 129 2.19 -17.69 16.34
CA LEU A 129 1.93 -19.04 15.82
C LEU A 129 2.85 -20.05 16.52
N ASP A 130 2.30 -21.17 16.98
CA ASP A 130 3.06 -22.26 17.60
C ASP A 130 2.90 -23.61 16.85
N GLN A 131 3.65 -24.63 17.30
CA GLN A 131 3.67 -25.97 16.70
C GLN A 131 2.32 -26.72 16.78
N THR A 132 1.40 -26.28 17.61
CA THR A 132 0.05 -26.86 17.70
C THR A 132 -0.91 -26.23 16.68
N GLY A 133 -0.45 -25.22 15.95
CA GLY A 133 -1.28 -24.42 15.06
C GLY A 133 -2.07 -23.34 15.80
N LYS A 134 -1.79 -23.08 17.08
CA LYS A 134 -2.45 -22.02 17.83
C LYS A 134 -2.03 -20.67 17.27
N ARG A 135 -3.03 -19.86 16.95
CA ARG A 135 -2.90 -18.54 16.32
C ARG A 135 -3.48 -17.50 17.27
N VAL A 136 -2.74 -16.43 17.55
CA VAL A 136 -3.20 -15.38 18.47
C VAL A 136 -2.84 -14.01 17.90
N PRO A 137 -3.73 -13.01 18.02
CA PRO A 137 -5.15 -13.10 18.42
C PRO A 137 -6.05 -13.53 17.26
N ASP A 138 -7.11 -14.30 17.52
CA ASP A 138 -7.94 -14.95 16.48
C ASP A 138 -8.53 -13.97 15.44
N GLU A 139 -8.90 -12.76 15.86
CA GLU A 139 -9.41 -11.69 14.98
C GLU A 139 -8.40 -11.23 13.92
N CYS A 140 -7.13 -11.50 14.16
CA CYS A 140 -6.01 -11.15 13.32
C CYS A 140 -5.41 -12.35 12.58
N TRP A 141 -6.13 -13.47 12.41
CA TRP A 141 -5.69 -14.63 11.62
C TRP A 141 -6.72 -15.04 10.58
#